data_AF-A0A1Q8LFP9-F1
#
_entry.id   AF-A0A1Q8LFP9-F1
#
_cell.length_a   1.000
_cell.length_b   1.000
_cell.length_c   1.000
_cell.angle_alpha   90.00
_cell.angle_beta   90.00
_cell.angle_gamma   90.00
#
_symmetry.space_group_name_H-M   'P 1'
#
loop_
_entity.id
_entity.type
_entity.pdbx_description
1 polymer ?
#
loop_
_entity_poly.entity_id
_entity_poly.type
_entity_poly.pdbx_seq_one_letter_code
_entity_poly.pdbx_strand_id
1 'polypeptide(L)'
;MYSQRSLFLATRGYPTRACSLIGSRFGGLAVIEGKSAKVPTDGHVAQTELLNRVSKMKTRGSFPTSSPGPGVALLKALKEAPRPVTQLSKRELVSLRDLLRLGAITEGLDGLLEVSRPELIENGKIHEEALQNLLRQMPGGDAAWIHLADDPAATPQLIGEHIKKALGAAWSRATTISVGKHFRGWVRFAGLVTSTRRKPQAINPDREGLF
;
A
#
# COMPACT_ATOMS: atom_id res chain seq x y z
N MET A 1 30.37 1.79 50.30
CA MET A 1 31.58 2.56 49.93
C MET A 1 32.78 1.62 50.02
N TYR A 2 33.14 0.94 48.93
CA TYR A 2 34.51 0.57 48.52
C TYR A 2 34.40 -0.17 47.18
N SER A 3 35.14 0.36 46.21
CA SER A 3 35.27 -0.04 44.81
C SER A 3 36.57 -0.84 44.64
N GLN A 4 36.58 -1.84 43.74
CA GLN A 4 37.68 -2.24 42.82
C GLN A 4 37.31 -3.60 42.17
N ARG A 5 37.02 -3.68 40.87
CA ARG A 5 37.93 -3.81 39.68
C ARG A 5 38.91 -4.98 39.74
N SER A 6 38.70 -5.96 38.84
CA SER A 6 39.66 -6.54 37.85
C SER A 6 39.24 -7.98 37.50
N LEU A 7 38.83 -8.31 36.27
CA LEU A 7 39.59 -8.61 35.04
C LEU A 7 40.10 -10.08 34.94
N PHE A 8 39.63 -10.75 33.88
CA PHE A 8 40.30 -11.80 33.06
C PHE A 8 40.65 -13.18 33.67
N LEU A 9 40.07 -14.25 33.14
CA LEU A 9 40.73 -15.10 32.10
C LEU A 9 39.83 -16.22 31.59
N ALA A 10 40.09 -16.56 30.33
CA ALA A 10 39.47 -17.58 29.49
C ALA A 10 39.49 -19.00 30.08
N THR A 11 38.48 -19.81 29.73
CA THR A 11 38.69 -21.24 29.46
C THR A 11 37.63 -21.78 28.49
N ARG A 12 38.10 -22.69 27.64
CA ARG A 12 37.43 -23.38 26.53
C ARG A 12 36.34 -24.34 27.02
N GLY A 13 35.37 -24.64 26.15
CA GLY A 13 34.48 -25.79 26.32
C GLY A 13 33.58 -26.03 25.12
N TYR A 14 34.04 -26.85 24.16
CA TYR A 14 33.16 -27.53 23.20
C TYR A 14 32.39 -28.65 23.93
N PRO A 15 31.23 -29.07 23.40
CA PRO A 15 31.20 -30.44 22.89
C PRO A 15 30.48 -30.58 21.54
N THR A 16 31.24 -31.10 20.58
CA THR A 16 30.93 -32.23 19.70
C THR A 16 29.51 -32.81 19.77
N ARG A 17 28.74 -32.66 18.69
CA ARG A 17 27.99 -33.78 18.10
C ARG A 17 28.03 -33.69 16.58
N ALA A 18 28.77 -34.61 16.00
CA ALA A 18 28.72 -34.98 14.61
C ALA A 18 27.40 -35.71 14.32
N CYS A 19 26.78 -35.41 13.18
CA CYS A 19 26.04 -36.38 12.41
C CYS A 19 26.19 -35.99 10.94
N SER A 20 27.03 -36.74 10.24
CA SER A 20 27.28 -36.64 8.81
C SER A 20 26.14 -37.27 8.02
N LEU A 21 25.59 -36.47 7.10
CA LEU A 21 25.21 -36.75 5.69
C LEU A 21 24.85 -38.19 5.27
N ILE A 22 23.71 -38.30 4.57
CA ILE A 22 23.39 -39.06 3.33
C ILE A 22 21.84 -38.98 3.24
N GLY A 23 21.16 -38.34 2.29
CA GLY A 23 21.27 -38.45 0.85
C GLY A 23 20.21 -39.42 0.33
N SER A 24 18.98 -38.94 0.03
CA SER A 24 18.03 -39.57 -0.94
C SER A 24 16.76 -38.72 -1.14
N ARG A 25 16.52 -38.32 -2.39
CA ARG A 25 15.21 -37.91 -2.92
C ARG A 25 14.28 -39.12 -2.91
N PHE A 26 13.06 -38.94 -2.41
CA PHE A 26 11.75 -39.41 -2.91
C PHE A 26 10.74 -38.58 -2.09
N GLY A 27 9.84 -37.78 -2.66
CA GLY A 27 8.87 -38.18 -3.66
C GLY A 27 7.67 -38.80 -2.94
N GLY A 28 6.72 -37.98 -2.52
CA GLY A 28 5.53 -38.45 -1.80
C GLY A 28 4.68 -37.30 -1.26
N LEU A 29 4.29 -36.36 -2.12
CA LEU A 29 3.21 -35.41 -1.79
C LEU A 29 1.90 -36.20 -1.70
N ALA A 30 1.39 -36.36 -0.49
CA ALA A 30 0.04 -36.87 -0.29
C ALA A 30 -0.96 -35.82 -0.78
N VAL A 31 -1.71 -36.16 -1.83
CA VAL A 31 -2.89 -35.40 -2.24
C VAL A 31 -4.03 -35.82 -1.32
N ILE A 32 -4.52 -34.89 -0.50
CA ILE A 32 -5.71 -35.09 0.33
C ILE A 32 -6.90 -34.61 -0.49
N GLU A 33 -7.64 -35.55 -1.08
CA GLU A 33 -8.93 -35.31 -1.68
C GLU A 33 -10.00 -35.92 -0.75
N GLY A 34 -10.61 -35.07 0.10
CA GLY A 34 -11.60 -35.53 1.09
C GLY A 34 -11.02 -36.47 2.17
N LYS A 35 -11.77 -37.52 2.56
CA LYS A 35 -11.49 -38.42 3.71
C LYS A 35 -10.64 -39.67 3.38
N SER A 36 -9.86 -39.67 2.30
CA SER A 36 -8.92 -40.76 2.04
C SER A 36 -7.68 -40.30 1.30
N ALA A 37 -6.51 -40.67 1.81
CA ALA A 37 -5.23 -40.45 1.14
C ALA A 37 -4.94 -41.58 0.16
N LYS A 38 -4.59 -41.24 -1.10
CA LYS A 38 -4.00 -42.17 -2.06
C LYS A 38 -2.61 -41.69 -2.46
N VAL A 39 -1.65 -42.62 -2.48
CA VAL A 39 -0.29 -42.40 -2.97
C VAL A 39 -0.31 -42.52 -4.50
N PRO A 40 0.20 -41.54 -5.28
CA PRO A 40 0.26 -41.67 -6.72
C PRO A 40 1.41 -42.60 -7.12
N THR A 41 1.15 -43.52 -8.06
CA THR A 41 2.15 -44.35 -8.74
C THR A 41 3.05 -43.48 -9.63
N ASP A 42 4.36 -43.73 -9.56
CA ASP A 42 5.40 -43.00 -10.28
C ASP A 42 5.18 -43.04 -11.80
N GLY A 43 5.14 -41.86 -12.43
CA GLY A 43 5.00 -41.74 -13.89
C GLY A 43 4.29 -40.49 -14.39
N HIS A 44 3.67 -39.68 -13.52
CA HIS A 44 3.08 -38.42 -13.94
C HIS A 44 4.12 -37.31 -14.05
N VAL A 45 4.42 -36.91 -15.29
CA VAL A 45 4.95 -35.58 -15.59
C VAL A 45 3.89 -34.60 -15.13
N ALA A 46 4.13 -33.99 -13.97
CA ALA A 46 3.28 -32.92 -13.48
C ALA A 46 3.46 -31.73 -14.43
N GLN A 47 2.54 -31.56 -15.38
CA GLN A 47 2.27 -30.26 -15.98
C GLN A 47 1.67 -29.39 -14.87
N THR A 48 2.52 -28.86 -14.00
CA THR A 48 2.15 -27.78 -13.09
C THR A 48 2.12 -26.48 -13.88
N GLU A 49 1.19 -26.39 -14.83
CA GLU A 49 0.78 -25.11 -15.35
C GLU A 49 -0.32 -24.54 -14.44
N LEU A 50 -0.06 -23.32 -13.98
CA LEU A 50 -1.10 -22.30 -13.80
C LEU A 50 -2.11 -22.48 -12.67
N LEU A 51 -1.68 -22.95 -11.50
CA LEU A 51 -2.34 -22.50 -10.26
C LEU A 51 -1.79 -21.14 -9.88
N ASN A 52 -2.41 -20.11 -10.46
CA ASN A 52 -2.61 -18.78 -9.87
C ASN A 52 -1.44 -18.31 -8.99
N ARG A 53 -0.41 -17.69 -9.60
CA ARG A 53 0.42 -16.73 -8.87
C ARG A 53 -0.46 -15.54 -8.49
N VAL A 54 -1.28 -15.73 -7.46
CA VAL A 54 -1.91 -14.64 -6.72
C VAL A 54 -0.75 -13.78 -6.27
N SER A 55 -0.68 -12.54 -6.78
CA SER A 55 0.34 -11.57 -6.39
C SER A 55 0.52 -11.66 -4.88
N LYS A 56 1.75 -11.98 -4.44
CA LYS A 56 2.02 -12.31 -3.03
C LYS A 56 1.75 -11.13 -2.09
N MET A 57 1.52 -9.94 -2.63
CA MET A 57 1.30 -8.74 -1.83
C MET A 57 -0.18 -8.51 -1.55
N LYS A 58 -0.67 -9.10 -0.45
CA LYS A 58 -2.00 -8.78 0.09
C LYS A 58 -2.07 -7.32 0.52
N THR A 59 -2.70 -6.46 -0.27
CA THR A 59 -3.00 -5.08 0.08
C THR A 59 -4.25 -4.98 0.96
N ARG A 60 -4.19 -5.51 2.19
CA ARG A 60 -5.19 -5.13 3.20
C ARG A 60 -4.86 -3.71 3.68
N GLY A 61 -5.79 -2.78 3.53
CA GLY A 61 -5.59 -1.41 3.99
C GLY A 61 -6.53 -0.41 3.36
N SER A 62 -6.59 0.73 4.02
CA SER A 62 -7.65 1.73 3.94
C SER A 62 -7.04 3.05 3.48
N PHE A 63 -7.01 3.27 2.16
CA PHE A 63 -6.39 4.42 1.50
C PHE A 63 -4.84 4.54 1.67
N PRO A 64 -4.12 5.12 0.69
CA PRO A 64 -2.70 5.45 0.82
C PRO A 64 -2.33 6.19 2.12
N THR A 65 -1.25 5.73 2.75
CA THR A 65 -0.75 6.30 4.02
C THR A 65 0.47 7.19 3.84
N SER A 66 1.03 7.25 2.64
CA SER A 66 2.17 8.09 2.29
C SER A 66 1.78 9.30 1.44
N SER A 67 2.70 10.26 1.35
CA SER A 67 2.54 11.41 0.46
C SER A 67 2.51 10.96 -1.01
N PRO A 68 1.76 11.66 -1.87
CA PRO A 68 1.62 11.29 -3.29
C PRO A 68 2.93 11.38 -4.07
N GLY A 69 3.82 12.34 -3.76
CA GLY A 69 5.02 12.62 -4.56
C GLY A 69 5.90 11.38 -4.85
N PRO A 70 6.33 10.62 -3.82
CA PRO A 70 7.06 9.37 -4.01
C PRO A 70 6.29 8.32 -4.82
N GLY A 71 4.96 8.26 -4.69
CA GLY A 71 4.12 7.37 -5.49
C GLY A 71 4.09 7.77 -6.96
N VAL A 72 3.91 9.06 -7.23
CA VAL A 72 3.95 9.64 -8.59
C VAL A 72 5.32 9.42 -9.24
N ALA A 73 6.41 9.62 -8.49
CA ALA A 73 7.76 9.37 -9.01
C ALA A 73 7.97 7.89 -9.38
N LEU A 74 7.50 6.96 -8.52
CA LEU A 74 7.59 5.53 -8.79
C LEU A 74 6.74 5.14 -10.01
N LEU A 75 5.54 5.69 -10.15
CA LEU A 75 4.67 5.48 -11.32
C LEU A 75 5.38 5.87 -12.61
N LYS A 76 6.02 7.04 -12.66
CA LYS A 76 6.76 7.50 -13.84
C LYS A 76 7.95 6.59 -14.15
N ALA A 77 8.73 6.23 -13.13
CA ALA A 77 9.88 5.35 -13.30
C ALA A 77 9.47 3.96 -13.84
N LEU A 78 8.35 3.40 -13.38
CA LEU A 78 7.85 2.11 -13.86
C LEU A 78 7.28 2.17 -15.28
N LYS A 79 6.73 3.33 -15.69
CA LYS A 79 6.28 3.54 -17.08
C LYS A 79 7.47 3.60 -18.05
N GLU A 80 8.58 4.18 -17.63
CA GLU A 80 9.81 4.26 -18.41
C GLU A 80 10.56 2.91 -18.44
N ALA A 81 10.67 2.25 -17.30
CA ALA A 81 11.38 0.99 -17.14
C ALA A 81 10.65 0.05 -16.17
N PRO A 82 9.78 -0.85 -16.68
CA PRO A 82 9.18 -1.91 -15.89
C PRO A 82 10.26 -2.76 -15.22
N ARG A 83 10.08 -3.05 -13.93
CA ARG A 83 11.06 -3.80 -13.12
C ARG A 83 10.39 -4.60 -12.02
N PRO A 84 10.99 -5.72 -11.57
CA PRO A 84 10.42 -6.56 -10.53
C PRO A 84 10.51 -5.88 -9.15
N VAL A 85 9.67 -6.33 -8.23
CA VAL A 85 9.62 -5.85 -6.82
C VAL A 85 10.98 -5.94 -6.12
N THR A 86 11.81 -6.94 -6.47
CA THR A 86 13.13 -7.19 -5.86
C THR A 86 14.14 -6.08 -6.12
N GLN A 87 13.93 -5.26 -7.16
CA GLN A 87 14.80 -4.15 -7.51
C GLN A 87 14.36 -2.82 -6.89
N LEU A 88 13.28 -2.81 -6.10
CA LEU A 88 12.81 -1.61 -5.42
C LEU A 88 13.50 -1.40 -4.07
N SER A 89 13.83 -0.15 -3.78
CA SER A 89 14.32 0.26 -2.46
C SER A 89 13.22 0.16 -1.40
N LYS A 90 13.63 0.11 -0.12
CA LYS A 90 12.69 0.10 1.02
C LYS A 90 11.70 1.27 1.00
N ARG A 91 12.11 2.44 0.50
CA ARG A 91 11.25 3.64 0.38
C ARG A 91 10.21 3.45 -0.73
N GLU A 92 10.63 2.93 -1.89
CA GLU A 92 9.73 2.63 -3.00
C GLU A 92 8.73 1.54 -2.65
N LEU A 93 9.09 0.56 -1.82
CA LEU A 93 8.15 -0.46 -1.32
C LEU A 93 7.01 0.13 -0.47
N VAL A 94 7.20 1.28 0.17
CA VAL A 94 6.10 2.00 0.85
C VAL A 94 5.13 2.56 -0.19
N SER A 95 5.65 3.28 -1.20
CA SER A 95 4.86 3.83 -2.29
C SER A 95 4.16 2.74 -3.10
N LEU A 96 4.82 1.62 -3.38
CA LEU A 96 4.28 0.48 -4.12
C LEU A 96 3.02 -0.07 -3.45
N ARG A 97 3.04 -0.24 -2.12
CA ARG A 97 1.87 -0.72 -1.36
C ARG A 97 0.68 0.22 -1.50
N ASP A 98 0.93 1.52 -1.50
CA ASP A 98 -0.11 2.53 -1.64
C ASP A 98 -0.64 2.60 -3.09
N LEU A 99 0.22 2.46 -4.09
CA LEU A 99 -0.17 2.43 -5.51
C LEU A 99 -0.95 1.17 -5.89
N LEU A 100 -0.59 0.01 -5.33
CA LEU A 100 -1.36 -1.22 -5.49
C LEU A 100 -2.72 -1.13 -4.79
N ARG A 101 -2.82 -0.41 -3.66
CA ARG A 101 -4.12 -0.12 -3.01
C ARG A 101 -5.00 0.81 -3.85
N LEU A 102 -4.41 1.80 -4.52
CA LEU A 102 -5.12 2.66 -5.47
C LEU A 102 -5.52 1.93 -6.76
N GLY A 103 -4.98 0.74 -7.01
CA GLY A 103 -5.14 0.04 -8.29
C GLY A 103 -4.36 0.68 -9.43
N ALA A 104 -3.37 1.55 -9.14
CA ALA A 104 -2.58 2.26 -10.14
C ALA A 104 -1.44 1.42 -10.75
N ILE A 105 -1.02 0.36 -10.05
CA ILE A 105 0.00 -0.61 -10.49
C ILE A 105 -0.59 -2.01 -10.42
N THR A 106 -0.14 -2.89 -11.31
CA THR A 106 -0.37 -4.33 -11.27
C THR A 106 0.95 -5.07 -11.45
N GLU A 107 0.96 -6.36 -11.12
CA GLU A 107 2.06 -7.28 -11.42
C GLU A 107 1.70 -8.02 -12.72
N GLY A 108 2.56 -7.91 -13.73
CA GLY A 108 2.43 -8.60 -15.00
C GLY A 108 2.70 -10.10 -14.87
N LEU A 109 2.41 -10.85 -15.94
CA LEU A 109 2.62 -12.31 -15.98
C LEU A 109 4.12 -12.70 -15.91
N ASP A 110 4.98 -11.80 -16.35
CA ASP A 110 6.44 -11.88 -16.27
C ASP A 110 7.01 -11.53 -14.88
N GLY A 111 6.15 -11.12 -13.94
CA GLY A 111 6.54 -10.68 -12.60
C GLY A 111 7.12 -9.25 -12.57
N LEU A 112 6.98 -8.48 -13.64
CA LEU A 112 7.32 -7.07 -13.67
C LEU A 112 6.16 -6.23 -13.13
N LEU A 113 6.50 -5.11 -12.50
CA LEU A 113 5.52 -4.14 -12.07
C LEU A 113 5.17 -3.21 -13.23
N GLU A 114 3.89 -3.13 -13.53
CA GLU A 114 3.35 -2.35 -14.64
C GLU A 114 2.28 -1.37 -14.15
N VAL A 115 2.12 -0.26 -14.86
CA VAL A 115 1.02 0.68 -14.60
C VAL A 115 -0.28 0.00 -15.05
N SER A 116 -1.25 -0.18 -14.15
CA SER A 116 -2.50 -0.92 -14.45
C SER A 116 -3.27 -0.37 -15.64
N ARG A 117 -3.16 0.93 -15.85
CA ARG A 117 -3.85 1.71 -16.86
C ARG A 117 -2.79 2.51 -17.63
N PRO A 118 -2.44 2.13 -18.87
CA PRO A 118 -1.39 2.82 -19.61
C PRO A 118 -1.65 4.31 -19.79
N GLU A 119 -2.92 4.72 -19.82
CA GLU A 119 -3.41 6.10 -19.89
C GLU A 119 -3.18 6.90 -18.60
N LEU A 120 -2.90 6.25 -17.46
CA LEU A 120 -2.66 6.96 -16.20
C LEU A 120 -1.42 7.88 -16.28
N ILE A 121 -0.47 7.55 -17.17
CA ILE A 121 0.72 8.37 -17.44
C ILE A 121 0.90 8.55 -18.94
N GLU A 122 0.78 9.79 -19.39
CA GLU A 122 0.99 10.21 -20.76
C GLU A 122 2.07 11.28 -20.81
N ASN A 123 3.07 11.11 -21.67
CA ASN A 123 4.18 12.06 -21.85
C ASN A 123 4.87 12.46 -20.52
N GLY A 124 5.02 11.50 -19.60
CA GLY A 124 5.62 11.71 -18.27
C GLY A 124 4.77 12.55 -17.31
N LYS A 125 3.52 12.86 -17.66
CA LYS A 125 2.53 13.54 -16.81
C LYS A 125 1.43 12.56 -16.40
N ILE A 126 0.80 12.84 -15.26
CA ILE A 126 -0.35 12.06 -14.81
C ILE A 126 -1.57 12.54 -15.59
N HIS A 127 -2.36 11.60 -16.11
CA HIS A 127 -3.66 11.91 -16.67
C HIS A 127 -4.67 12.15 -15.55
N GLU A 128 -5.16 13.38 -15.43
CA GLU A 128 -5.92 13.87 -14.28
C GLU A 128 -7.23 13.07 -14.07
N GLU A 129 -8.00 12.85 -15.14
CA GLU A 129 -9.27 12.13 -15.08
C GLU A 129 -9.08 10.65 -14.72
N ALA A 130 -8.00 10.04 -15.19
CA ALA A 130 -7.70 8.64 -14.88
C ALA A 130 -7.38 8.49 -13.39
N LEU A 131 -6.61 9.41 -12.83
CA LEU A 131 -6.32 9.45 -11.40
C LEU A 131 -7.56 9.80 -10.56
N GLN A 132 -8.38 10.75 -11.02
CA GLN A 132 -9.65 11.09 -10.36
C GLN A 132 -10.54 9.86 -10.24
N ASN A 133 -10.68 9.08 -11.32
CA ASN A 133 -11.50 7.87 -11.32
C ASN A 133 -11.00 6.85 -10.30
N LEU A 134 -9.68 6.63 -10.20
CA LEU A 134 -9.10 5.76 -9.17
C LEU A 134 -9.38 6.27 -7.75
N LEU A 135 -9.23 7.58 -7.52
CA LEU A 135 -9.46 8.18 -6.20
C LEU A 135 -10.93 8.10 -5.77
N ARG A 136 -11.87 8.33 -6.69
CA ARG A 136 -13.31 8.28 -6.41
C ARG A 136 -13.81 6.86 -6.17
N GLN A 137 -13.19 5.85 -6.78
CA GLN A 137 -13.51 4.43 -6.56
C GLN A 137 -13.07 3.91 -5.19
N MET A 138 -12.18 4.62 -4.49
CA MET A 138 -11.78 4.23 -3.14
C MET A 138 -12.95 4.40 -2.15
N PRO A 139 -13.04 3.55 -1.11
CA PRO A 139 -14.04 3.71 -0.06
C PRO A 139 -14.00 5.11 0.57
N GLY A 140 -15.10 5.86 0.44
CA GLY A 140 -15.22 7.25 0.92
C GLY A 140 -14.51 8.30 0.06
N GLY A 141 -13.85 7.87 -1.03
CA GLY A 141 -13.14 8.75 -1.96
C GLY A 141 -14.08 9.66 -2.74
N ASP A 142 -15.22 9.17 -3.20
CA ASP A 142 -16.22 9.98 -3.90
C ASP A 142 -16.80 11.10 -3.01
N ALA A 143 -17.22 10.76 -1.79
CA ALA A 143 -17.72 11.74 -0.81
C ALA A 143 -16.65 12.78 -0.44
N ALA A 144 -15.41 12.34 -0.25
CA ALA A 144 -14.28 13.23 0.00
C ALA A 144 -13.96 14.14 -1.20
N TRP A 145 -14.09 13.62 -2.42
CA TRP A 145 -13.90 14.39 -3.65
C TRP A 145 -14.95 15.48 -3.81
N ILE A 146 -16.23 15.12 -3.72
CA ILE A 146 -17.36 16.06 -3.81
C ILE A 146 -17.20 17.18 -2.78
N HIS A 147 -16.88 16.81 -1.53
CA HIS A 147 -16.66 17.80 -0.49
C HIS A 147 -15.51 18.77 -0.81
N LEU A 148 -14.40 18.29 -1.36
CA LEU A 148 -13.28 19.16 -1.75
C LEU A 148 -13.58 20.01 -2.99
N ALA A 149 -14.41 19.51 -3.90
CA ALA A 149 -14.87 20.27 -5.05
C ALA A 149 -15.75 21.44 -4.62
N ASP A 150 -16.62 21.23 -3.63
CA ASP A 150 -17.50 22.26 -3.07
C ASP A 150 -16.75 23.22 -2.12
N ASP A 151 -15.91 22.69 -1.23
CA ASP A 151 -15.05 23.46 -0.32
C ASP A 151 -13.57 23.05 -0.46
N PRO A 152 -12.81 23.73 -1.34
CA PRO A 152 -11.37 23.53 -1.48
C PRO A 152 -10.57 23.73 -0.18
N ALA A 153 -11.12 24.46 0.78
CA ALA A 153 -10.49 24.75 2.08
C ALA A 153 -10.86 23.73 3.18
N ALA A 154 -11.60 22.67 2.85
CA ALA A 154 -11.99 21.64 3.79
C ALA A 154 -10.78 21.05 4.53
N THR A 155 -10.96 20.87 5.84
CA THR A 155 -9.85 20.46 6.71
C THR A 155 -9.44 19.00 6.44
N PRO A 156 -8.16 18.65 6.60
CA PRO A 156 -7.72 17.24 6.52
C PRO A 156 -8.49 16.31 7.46
N GLN A 157 -8.91 16.80 8.63
CA GLN A 157 -9.74 16.02 9.55
C GLN A 157 -11.05 15.61 8.88
N LEU A 158 -11.78 16.57 8.33
CA LEU A 158 -13.10 16.33 7.71
C LEU A 158 -13.01 15.36 6.53
N ILE A 159 -12.00 15.53 5.68
CA ILE A 159 -11.73 14.63 4.55
C ILE A 159 -11.40 13.21 5.04
N GLY A 160 -10.57 13.11 6.10
CA GLY A 160 -10.26 11.83 6.72
C GLY A 160 -11.48 11.14 7.32
N GLU A 161 -12.43 11.88 7.90
CA GLU A 161 -13.66 11.31 8.48
C GLU A 161 -14.56 10.67 7.42
N HIS A 162 -14.67 11.24 6.22
CA HIS A 162 -15.41 10.61 5.11
C HIS A 162 -14.86 9.22 4.78
N ILE A 163 -13.53 9.14 4.67
CA ILE A 163 -12.80 7.90 4.36
C ILE A 163 -12.93 6.90 5.51
N LYS A 164 -12.71 7.36 6.75
CA LYS A 164 -12.81 6.55 7.97
C LYS A 164 -14.21 5.95 8.13
N LYS A 165 -15.26 6.75 7.93
CA LYS A 165 -16.66 6.33 8.00
C LYS A 165 -16.97 5.27 6.95
N ALA A 166 -16.55 5.47 5.71
CA ALA A 166 -16.77 4.50 4.63
C ALA A 166 -16.06 3.16 4.88
N LEU A 167 -14.91 3.19 5.55
CA LEU A 167 -14.14 1.99 5.88
C LEU A 167 -14.57 1.31 7.19
N GLY A 168 -15.50 1.90 7.95
CA GLY A 168 -15.88 1.40 9.27
C GLY A 168 -14.69 1.35 10.25
N ALA A 169 -13.70 2.24 10.07
CA ALA A 169 -12.42 2.13 10.75
C ALA A 169 -12.37 2.87 12.09
N ALA A 170 -11.80 2.24 13.12
CA ALA A 170 -11.59 2.83 14.44
C ALA A 170 -10.27 3.63 14.53
N TRP A 171 -10.03 4.56 13.61
CA TRP A 171 -8.79 5.34 13.61
C TRP A 171 -8.76 6.43 14.69
N SER A 172 -7.55 6.66 15.20
CA SER A 172 -7.22 7.84 15.99
C SER A 172 -7.41 9.13 15.19
N ARG A 173 -7.54 10.25 15.90
CA ARG A 173 -7.58 11.59 15.27
C ARG A 173 -6.34 11.86 14.41
N ALA A 174 -5.16 11.51 14.90
CA ALA A 174 -3.90 11.73 14.19
C ALA A 174 -3.85 10.97 12.85
N THR A 175 -4.26 9.70 12.84
CA THR A 175 -4.34 8.88 11.62
C THR A 175 -5.34 9.46 10.63
N THR A 176 -6.51 9.89 11.12
CA THR A 176 -7.57 10.49 10.31
C THR A 176 -7.08 11.77 9.60
N ILE A 177 -6.40 12.65 10.33
CA ILE A 177 -5.76 13.86 9.77
C ILE A 177 -4.71 13.49 8.72
N SER A 178 -3.87 12.49 9.00
CA SER A 178 -2.80 12.07 8.08
C SER A 178 -3.38 11.56 6.75
N VAL A 179 -4.38 10.68 6.81
CA VAL A 179 -5.07 10.15 5.63
C VAL A 179 -5.72 11.28 4.83
N GLY A 180 -6.45 12.18 5.48
CA GLY A 180 -7.05 13.32 4.79
C GLY A 180 -6.02 14.26 4.17
N LYS A 181 -4.85 14.46 4.80
CA LYS A 181 -3.74 15.24 4.23
C LYS A 181 -3.20 14.58 2.96
N HIS A 182 -3.04 13.25 2.97
CA HIS A 182 -2.57 12.51 1.80
C HIS A 182 -3.61 12.48 0.69
N PHE A 183 -4.89 12.31 1.01
CA PHE A 183 -5.99 12.42 0.03
C PHE A 183 -5.99 13.77 -0.67
N ARG A 184 -5.94 14.87 0.09
CA ARG A 184 -5.81 16.24 -0.46
C ARG A 184 -4.54 16.43 -1.29
N GLY A 185 -3.49 15.65 -1.02
CA GLY A 185 -2.29 15.61 -1.85
C GLY A 185 -2.55 14.96 -3.20
N TRP A 186 -3.17 13.77 -3.21
CA TRP A 186 -3.49 13.02 -4.42
C TRP A 186 -4.48 13.76 -5.32
N VAL A 187 -5.48 14.39 -4.72
CA VAL A 187 -6.51 15.18 -5.42
C VAL A 187 -5.89 16.34 -6.22
N ARG A 188 -4.80 16.95 -5.74
CA ARG A 188 -4.06 17.98 -6.50
C ARG A 188 -3.36 17.45 -7.74
N PHE A 189 -2.91 16.18 -7.73
CA PHE A 189 -2.38 15.53 -8.93
C PHE A 189 -3.47 15.12 -9.91
N ALA A 190 -4.73 15.09 -9.46
CA ALA A 190 -5.91 14.81 -10.28
C ALA A 190 -6.63 16.09 -10.75
N GLY A 191 -5.95 17.23 -10.74
CA GLY A 191 -6.47 18.49 -11.31
C GLY A 191 -7.31 19.36 -10.36
N LEU A 192 -7.70 18.87 -9.18
CA LEU A 192 -8.53 19.66 -8.27
C LEU A 192 -7.69 20.58 -7.38
N VAL A 193 -8.07 21.86 -7.34
CA VAL A 193 -7.41 22.87 -6.51
C VAL A 193 -7.80 22.67 -5.03
N THR A 194 -6.82 22.70 -4.13
CA THR A 194 -7.07 22.69 -2.68
C THR A 194 -6.45 23.92 -2.03
N SER A 195 -7.18 24.59 -1.14
CA SER A 195 -6.72 25.76 -0.39
C SER A 195 -6.33 25.40 1.04
N THR A 196 -5.25 25.97 1.56
CA THR A 196 -4.93 25.92 3.00
C THR A 196 -5.60 27.03 3.79
N ARG A 197 -6.06 28.09 3.11
CA ARG A 197 -6.67 29.27 3.71
C ARG A 197 -8.19 29.14 3.67
N ARG A 198 -8.81 28.96 4.83
CA ARG A 198 -10.26 29.09 4.97
C ARG A 198 -10.61 30.57 4.75
N LYS A 199 -11.51 30.88 3.82
CA LYS A 199 -12.12 32.22 3.79
C LYS A 199 -12.81 32.42 5.14
N PRO A 200 -12.58 33.54 5.85
CA PRO A 200 -13.39 33.87 7.02
C PRO A 200 -14.85 33.89 6.56
N GLN A 201 -15.69 33.09 7.19
CA GLN A 201 -17.14 33.20 7.01
C GLN A 201 -17.49 34.60 7.53
N ALA A 202 -17.98 35.48 6.67
CA ALA A 202 -18.51 36.77 7.11
C ALA A 202 -19.65 36.46 8.09
N ILE A 203 -19.43 36.75 9.36
CA ILE A 203 -20.48 36.76 10.37
C ILE A 203 -21.46 37.82 9.88
N ASN A 204 -22.68 37.42 9.50
CA ASN A 204 -23.71 38.36 9.07
C ASN A 204 -24.21 39.06 10.35
N PRO A 205 -23.92 40.36 10.57
CA PRO A 205 -24.28 41.05 11.81
C PRO A 205 -25.79 41.31 11.94
N ASP A 206 -26.58 41.07 10.90
CA ASP A 206 -28.02 41.37 10.85
C ASP A 206 -28.92 40.40 11.65
N ARG A 207 -28.37 39.64 12.61
CA ARG A 207 -29.13 38.77 13.52
C ARG A 207 -29.14 39.23 14.98
N GLU A 208 -28.72 40.46 15.26
CA GLU A 208 -28.94 41.11 16.56
C GLU A 208 -29.91 42.27 16.40
N GLY A 209 -31.20 41.98 16.50
CA GLY A 209 -32.22 43.01 16.47
C GLY A 209 -33.60 42.40 16.24
N LEU A 210 -34.12 41.68 17.24
CA LEU A 210 -35.54 41.41 17.47
C LEU A 210 -35.67 40.58 18.76
N PHE A 211 -35.47 41.25 19.91
CA PHE A 211 -36.07 40.93 21.20
C PHE A 211 -36.26 42.23 21.97
#